data_AF-A0A3D5Q6I0-F1
#
_entry.id   AF-A0A3D5Q6I0-F1
#
_cell.length_a   1.000
_cell.length_b   1.000
_cell.length_c   1.000
_cell.angle_alpha   90.00
_cell.angle_beta   90.00
_cell.angle_gamma   90.00
#
_symmetry.space_group_name_H-M   'P 1'
#
loop_
_entity.id
_entity.type
_entity.pdbx_description
1 polymer ?
#
loop_
_entity_poly.entity_id
_entity_poly.type
_entity_poly.pdbx_seq_one_letter_code
_entity_poly.pdbx_strand_id
1 'polypeptide(L)' 'QALPARPFWLLQGPAPLDQVPETWLSGPERISGGWWDGQRVQRDYYIARLSGGQLAWLFRDLNGGWFVHGLFG' A
#
# COMPACT_ATOMS: atom_id res chain seq x y z
N GLN A 1 8.94 -6.46 17.88
CA GLN A 1 9.70 -5.57 16.98
C GLN A 1 8.71 -4.83 16.09
N ALA A 2 8.83 -3.52 15.93
CA ALA A 2 7.98 -2.77 15.00
C ALA A 2 8.39 -3.07 13.55
N LEU A 3 7.42 -3.20 12.64
CA LEU A 3 7.70 -3.33 11.21
C LEU A 3 8.27 -1.99 10.69
N PRO A 4 9.21 -2.02 9.73
CA PRO A 4 9.61 -0.79 9.05
C PRO A 4 8.41 -0.18 8.32
N ALA A 5 8.32 1.14 8.29
CA ALA A 5 7.19 1.85 7.66
C ALA A 5 7.21 1.77 6.12
N ARG A 6 8.34 1.41 5.51
CA ARG A 6 8.53 1.37 4.06
C ARG A 6 9.16 0.03 3.64
N PRO A 7 8.72 -0.55 2.52
CA PRO A 7 9.31 -1.76 1.99
C PRO A 7 10.71 -1.48 1.42
N PHE A 8 11.53 -2.53 1.36
CA PHE A 8 12.83 -2.46 0.67
C PHE A 8 12.66 -2.58 -0.84
N TRP A 9 11.72 -3.40 -1.31
CA TRP A 9 11.45 -3.60 -2.73
C TRP A 9 10.17 -2.86 -3.16
N LEU A 10 10.30 -1.93 -4.09
CA LEU A 10 9.18 -1.30 -4.79
C LEU A 10 8.94 -1.98 -6.13
N LEU A 11 7.67 -2.14 -6.50
CA LEU A 11 7.31 -2.57 -7.86
C LEU A 11 7.59 -1.43 -8.85
N GLN A 12 7.79 -1.78 -10.13
CA GLN A 12 7.92 -0.77 -11.20
C GLN A 12 6.69 0.15 -11.31
N GLY A 13 5.52 -0.38 -10.97
CA GLY A 13 4.28 0.37 -10.79
C GLY A 13 3.33 -0.38 -9.86
N PRO A 14 2.30 0.30 -9.31
CA PRO A 14 1.31 -0.34 -8.47
C PRO A 14 0.56 -1.46 -9.22
N ALA A 15 0.52 -2.66 -8.65
CA ALA A 15 -0.24 -3.78 -9.17
C ALA A 15 -1.60 -3.86 -8.45
N PRO A 16 -2.72 -4.15 -9.14
CA PRO A 16 -4.00 -4.39 -8.47
C PRO A 16 -3.90 -5.49 -7.42
N LEU A 17 -4.62 -5.34 -6.30
CA LEU A 17 -4.69 -6.37 -5.28
C LEU A 17 -5.72 -7.43 -5.69
N ASP A 18 -5.24 -8.60 -6.11
CA ASP A 18 -6.09 -9.70 -6.60
C ASP A 18 -6.81 -10.45 -5.47
N GLN A 19 -6.18 -10.53 -4.30
CA GLN A 19 -6.69 -11.29 -3.16
C GLN A 19 -6.67 -10.46 -1.88
N VAL A 20 -7.70 -10.65 -1.05
CA VAL A 20 -7.76 -10.01 0.27
C VAL A 20 -6.59 -10.53 1.13
N PRO A 21 -5.85 -9.64 1.82
CA PRO A 21 -4.75 -10.07 2.67
C PRO A 21 -5.26 -10.90 3.85
N GLU A 22 -4.47 -11.86 4.29
CA GLU A 22 -4.79 -12.70 5.45
C GLU A 22 -4.80 -11.89 6.75
N THR A 23 -3.93 -10.89 6.85
CA THR A 23 -3.79 -10.07 8.06
C THR A 23 -3.35 -8.66 7.71
N TRP A 24 -3.99 -7.69 8.34
CA TRP A 24 -3.58 -6.28 8.33
C TRP A 24 -2.69 -6.00 9.55
N LEU A 25 -1.51 -5.46 9.31
CA LEU A 25 -0.46 -5.31 10.32
C LEU A 25 -0.20 -3.86 10.71
N SER A 26 -0.43 -2.92 9.79
CA SER A 26 -0.26 -1.48 10.03
C SER A 26 -1.10 -0.65 9.06
N GLY A 27 -1.36 0.60 9.43
CA GLY A 27 -2.08 1.60 8.65
C GLY A 27 -3.46 1.95 9.22
N PRO A 28 -4.14 2.96 8.62
CA PRO A 28 -3.70 3.70 7.45
C PRO A 28 -2.65 4.77 7.75
N GLU A 29 -1.64 4.87 6.90
CA GLU A 29 -0.83 6.08 6.73
C GLU A 29 -1.27 6.80 5.45
N ARG A 30 -1.72 8.05 5.57
CA ARG A 30 -2.19 8.82 4.41
C ARG A 30 -1.07 9.65 3.80
N ILE A 31 -0.85 9.46 2.51
CA ILE A 31 0.01 10.31 1.69
C ILE A 31 -0.86 11.00 0.64
N SER A 32 -0.86 12.34 0.63
CA SER A 32 -1.63 13.14 -0.33
C SER A 32 -0.77 14.16 -1.05
N GLY A 33 -1.18 14.52 -2.27
CA GLY A 33 -0.52 15.47 -3.17
C GLY A 33 -1.48 16.03 -4.22
N GLY A 34 -0.98 16.94 -5.07
CA GLY A 34 -1.78 17.53 -6.17
C GLY A 34 -2.99 18.34 -5.71
N TRP A 35 -2.89 18.97 -4.52
CA TRP A 35 -3.96 19.80 -3.95
C TRP A 35 -4.01 21.21 -4.55
N TRP A 36 -2.98 21.63 -5.29
CA TRP A 36 -2.83 22.98 -5.84
C TRP A 36 -2.99 23.05 -7.37
N ASP A 37 -2.92 21.91 -8.07
CA ASP A 37 -2.98 21.80 -9.54
C ASP A 37 -4.21 21.02 -10.04
N GLY A 38 -5.09 20.62 -9.12
CA GLY A 38 -6.28 19.82 -9.43
C GLY A 38 -6.01 18.34 -9.69
N GLN A 39 -4.77 17.88 -9.66
CA GLN A 39 -4.38 16.48 -9.83
C GLN A 39 -4.32 15.76 -8.47
N ARG A 40 -5.42 15.82 -7.71
CA ARG A 40 -5.44 15.32 -6.33
C ARG A 40 -5.11 13.83 -6.29
N VAL A 41 -3.99 13.50 -5.66
CA VAL A 41 -3.61 12.13 -5.33
C VAL A 41 -3.74 11.97 -3.82
N GLN A 42 -4.39 10.89 -3.39
CA GLN A 42 -4.35 10.47 -1.99
C GLN A 42 -4.33 8.95 -1.97
N ARG A 43 -3.40 8.42 -1.17
CA ARG A 43 -3.18 6.99 -0.99
C ARG A 43 -3.11 6.71 0.50
N ASP A 44 -3.95 5.80 0.94
CA ASP A 44 -3.95 5.29 2.30
C ASP A 44 -3.15 4.00 2.31
N TYR A 45 -1.95 4.06 2.86
CA TYR A 45 -1.01 2.94 2.89
C TYR A 45 -1.20 2.05 4.11
N TYR A 46 -1.00 0.75 3.88
CA TYR A 46 -1.12 -0.30 4.86
C TYR A 46 0.03 -1.30 4.69
N ILE A 47 0.37 -1.99 5.77
CA ILE A 47 1.20 -3.19 5.71
C ILE A 47 0.31 -4.38 5.98
N ALA A 48 0.33 -5.38 5.11
CA ALA A 48 -0.49 -6.57 5.26
C ALA A 48 0.28 -7.84 4.85
N ARG A 49 -0.16 -8.99 5.34
CA ARG A 49 0.32 -10.31 4.94
C ARG A 49 -0.59 -10.85 3.84
N LEU A 50 -0.03 -11.14 2.68
CA LEU A 50 -0.72 -11.80 1.57
C LEU A 50 -0.87 -13.30 1.84
N SER A 51 -1.72 -13.97 1.06
CA SER A 51 -1.99 -15.42 1.13
C SER A 51 -0.73 -16.30 1.00
N GLY A 52 0.31 -15.82 0.33
CA GLY A 52 1.61 -16.49 0.24
C GLY A 52 2.50 -16.32 1.48
N GLY A 53 2.01 -15.69 2.56
CA GLY A 53 2.78 -15.37 3.76
C GLY A 53 3.71 -14.16 3.61
N GLN A 54 3.83 -13.60 2.40
CA GLN A 54 4.59 -12.39 2.11
C GLN A 54 4.00 -11.16 2.77
N LEU A 55 4.86 -10.27 3.26
CA LEU A 55 4.48 -8.94 3.71
C LEU A 55 4.49 -7.96 2.55
N ALA A 56 3.38 -7.25 2.35
CA ALA A 56 3.19 -6.30 1.27
C ALA A 56 2.84 -4.90 1.78
N TRP A 57 3.32 -3.90 1.05
CA TRP A 57 2.95 -2.50 1.21
C TRP A 57 1.83 -2.17 0.24
N LEU A 58 0.62 -2.04 0.78
CA LEU A 58 -0.60 -1.84 0.03
C LEU A 58 -1.04 -0.39 0.13
N PHE A 59 -1.77 0.11 -0.86
CA PHE A 59 -2.56 1.33 -0.66
C PHE A 59 -3.97 1.22 -1.22
N ARG A 60 -4.85 2.02 -0.63
CA ARG A 60 -6.16 2.35 -1.18
C ARG A 60 -6.11 3.74 -1.79
N ASP A 61 -6.54 3.88 -3.05
CA ASP A 61 -6.63 5.19 -3.71
C ASP A 61 -7.94 5.93 -3.43
N LEU A 62 -8.09 7.13 -3.98
CA LEU A 62 -9.30 7.95 -3.86
C LEU A 62 -10.54 7.33 -4.51
N ASN A 63 -10.36 6.46 -5.50
CA ASN A 63 -11.44 5.75 -6.17
C ASN A 63 -11.84 4.47 -5.41
N GLY A 64 -11.16 4.17 -4.31
CA GLY A 64 -11.38 3.00 -3.47
C GLY A 64 -10.70 1.72 -3.96
N GLY A 65 -9.88 1.80 -5.01
CA GLY A 65 -9.11 0.68 -5.55
C GLY A 65 -7.93 0.31 -4.64
N TRP A 66 -7.61 -0.98 -4.59
CA TRP A 66 -6.52 -1.52 -3.78
C TRP A 66 -5.37 -1.97 -4.65
N PHE A 67 -4.15 -1.60 -4.23
CA PHE A 67 -2.94 -1.87 -5.01
C PHE A 67 -1.79 -2.31 -4.10
N VAL A 68 -0.97 -3.22 -4.61
CA VAL A 68 0.36 -3.55 -4.08
C VAL A 68 1.35 -2.55 -4.67
N HIS A 69 2.11 -1.86 -3.82
CA HIS A 69 3.15 -0.91 -4.25
C HIS A 69 4.56 -1.46 -4.03
N GLY A 70 4.74 -2.34 -3.05
CA GLY A 70 6.03 -2.94 -2.74
C GLY A 70 5.91 -4.10 -1.76
N LEU A 71 7.02 -4.79 -1.51
CA LEU A 71 7.10 -6.01 -0.73
C LEU A 71 8.20 -5.88 0.34
N PHE A 72 7.94 -6.40 1.54
CA PHE A 72 8.93 -6.47 2.61
C PHE A 72 9.61 -7.85 2.57
N GLY A 73 10.94 -7.86 2.44
CA GLY A 73 11.75 -9.07 2.31
C GLY A 73 13.20 -8.74 2.02
#